data_AF-A0A328HL27-F1
#
_entry.id   AF-A0A328HL27-F1
#
_cell.length_a   1.000
_cell.length_b   1.000
_cell.length_c   1.000
_cell.angle_alpha   90.00
_cell.angle_beta   90.00
_cell.angle_gamma   90.00
#
_symmetry.space_group_name_H-M   'P 1'
#
loop_
_entity.id
_entity.type
_entity.pdbx_description
1 polymer ?
#
loop_
_entity_poly.entity_id
_entity_poly.type
_entity_poly.pdbx_seq_one_letter_code
_entity_poly.pdbx_strand_id
1 'polypeptide(L)'
;MKKLLPAVVIAGMLLAGCAGSPRMSVEESCKFLQGDTFKPTGNQQQQADQIAKHYQEVADKVAQNVADPIQKMADIMKQVAGTSLGNKSSEQTAELARQNNRIGEVCK
;
A
#
# COMPACT_ATOMS: atom_id res chain seq x y z
N MET A 1 7.34 38.06 46.94
CA MET A 1 7.06 37.89 45.50
C MET A 1 6.95 36.41 45.18
N LYS A 2 5.75 35.89 44.93
CA LYS A 2 5.48 34.48 44.61
C LYS A 2 5.77 34.26 43.12
N LYS A 3 6.84 33.51 42.81
CA LYS A 3 7.19 33.11 41.45
C LYS A 3 6.40 31.84 41.12
N LEU A 4 5.41 31.96 40.25
CA LEU A 4 4.66 30.84 39.68
C LEU A 4 5.56 30.19 38.62
N LEU A 5 5.88 28.91 38.81
CA LEU A 5 6.56 28.09 37.81
C LEU A 5 5.56 27.73 36.71
N PRO A 6 5.95 27.76 35.42
CA PRO A 6 5.10 27.22 34.38
C PRO A 6 5.11 25.70 34.49
N ALA A 7 3.97 25.12 34.85
CA ALA A 7 3.72 23.71 34.68
C ALA A 7 3.72 23.42 33.16
N VAL A 8 4.83 22.90 32.66
CA VAL A 8 4.89 22.31 31.32
C VAL A 8 4.06 21.04 31.40
N VAL A 9 2.81 21.14 30.95
CA VAL A 9 1.93 20.00 30.77
C VAL A 9 2.48 19.20 29.58
N ILE A 10 3.30 18.19 29.87
CA ILE A 10 3.56 17.10 28.94
C ILE A 10 2.30 16.23 28.96
N ALA A 11 1.30 16.61 28.15
CA ALA A 11 0.13 15.78 27.91
C ALA A 11 -0.10 15.69 26.40
N GLY A 12 -0.06 14.45 25.89
CA GLY A 12 -0.25 14.10 24.49
C GLY A 12 1.08 13.66 23.88
N MET A 13 1.32 12.40 23.54
CA MET A 13 0.39 11.35 23.13
C MET A 13 0.96 9.99 23.54
N LEU A 14 0.52 9.47 24.69
CA LEU A 14 0.55 8.02 24.96
C LEU A 14 -0.84 7.48 24.66
N LEU A 15 -1.26 7.58 23.39
CA LEU A 15 -2.38 6.81 22.86
C LEU A 15 -1.81 5.63 22.10
N ALA A 16 -1.29 4.66 22.85
CA ALA A 16 -1.18 3.28 22.41
C ALA A 16 -2.59 2.69 22.27
N GLY A 17 -3.35 3.18 21.29
CA GLY A 17 -4.43 2.40 20.69
C GLY A 17 -3.81 1.54 19.60
N CYS A 18 -4.41 0.39 19.28
CA CYS A 18 -4.05 -0.46 18.15
C CYS A 18 -4.23 0.29 16.80
N ALA A 19 -3.41 1.30 16.54
CA ALA A 19 -3.26 1.92 15.25
C ALA A 19 -2.13 1.16 14.57
N GLY A 20 -2.42 0.51 13.44
CA GLY A 20 -1.39 -0.05 12.58
C GLY A 20 -0.28 0.99 12.33
N SER A 21 0.91 0.51 12.00
CA SER A 21 2.08 1.34 11.71
C SER A 21 1.67 2.59 10.92
N PRO A 22 2.12 3.79 11.32
CA PRO A 22 1.74 5.01 10.64
C PRO A 22 2.07 4.89 9.14
N ARG A 23 1.06 5.17 8.30
CA ARG A 23 1.23 5.21 6.86
C ARG A 23 2.14 6.35 6.46
N MET A 24 2.89 6.15 5.39
CA MET A 24 3.70 7.18 4.74
C MET A 24 2.84 8.36 4.29
N SER A 25 3.45 9.54 4.17
CA SER A 25 2.89 10.65 3.40
C SER A 25 2.75 10.29 1.92
N VAL A 26 1.99 11.09 1.16
CA VAL A 26 1.85 10.87 -0.30
C VAL A 26 3.20 10.94 -1.00
N GLU A 27 4.03 11.93 -0.67
CA GLU A 27 5.36 12.11 -1.25
C GLU A 27 6.28 10.91 -0.97
N GLU A 28 6.37 10.48 0.28
CA GLU A 28 7.15 9.30 0.68
C GLU A 28 6.65 8.03 0.00
N SER A 29 5.33 7.87 -0.14
CA SER A 29 4.71 6.74 -0.83
C SER A 29 5.14 6.69 -2.29
N CYS A 30 5.08 7.82 -3.00
CA CYS A 30 5.44 7.88 -4.41
C CYS A 30 6.95 7.62 -4.61
N LYS A 31 7.79 8.13 -3.72
CA LYS A 31 9.23 7.83 -3.71
C LYS A 31 9.51 6.35 -3.42
N PHE A 32 8.79 5.76 -2.47
CA PHE A 32 8.86 4.34 -2.14
C PHE A 32 8.51 3.47 -3.35
N LEU A 33 7.40 3.77 -4.03
CA LEU A 33 6.96 3.02 -5.22
C LEU A 33 7.95 3.11 -6.38
N GLN A 34 8.58 4.27 -6.60
CA GLN A 34 9.61 4.43 -7.64
C GLN A 34 10.86 3.59 -7.37
N GLY A 35 11.18 3.33 -6.10
CA GLY A 35 12.31 2.52 -5.67
C GLY A 35 11.99 1.03 -5.50
N ASP A 36 10.75 0.61 -5.73
CA ASP A 36 10.33 -0.76 -5.55
C ASP A 36 10.89 -1.65 -6.67
N THR A 37 11.65 -2.67 -6.27
CA THR A 37 12.38 -3.57 -7.18
C THR A 37 11.85 -5.00 -7.12
N PHE A 38 10.66 -5.20 -6.56
CA PHE A 38 10.03 -6.50 -6.42
C PHE A 38 9.96 -7.25 -7.76
N LYS A 39 10.39 -8.53 -7.73
CA LYS A 39 10.38 -9.44 -8.87
C LYS A 39 9.86 -10.80 -8.44
N PRO A 40 8.65 -11.22 -8.87
CA PRO A 40 8.14 -12.52 -8.51
C PRO A 40 8.86 -13.63 -9.29
N THR A 41 8.82 -14.85 -8.76
CA THR A 41 9.47 -16.02 -9.36
C THR A 41 8.53 -17.20 -9.47
N GLY A 42 8.92 -18.24 -10.22
CA GLY A 42 8.12 -19.45 -10.40
C GLY A 42 7.16 -19.37 -11.58
N ASN A 43 6.11 -20.19 -11.56
CA ASN A 43 5.09 -20.21 -12.61
C ASN A 43 4.09 -19.05 -12.45
N GLN A 44 3.21 -18.86 -13.44
CA GLN A 44 2.27 -17.74 -13.49
C GLN A 44 1.35 -17.65 -12.26
N GLN A 45 0.86 -18.78 -11.75
CA GLN A 45 0.03 -18.82 -10.56
C GLN A 45 0.80 -18.39 -9.30
N GLN A 46 2.02 -18.91 -9.14
CA GLN A 46 2.91 -18.54 -8.03
C GLN A 46 3.32 -17.07 -8.09
N GLN A 47 3.60 -16.56 -9.29
CA GLN A 47 3.90 -15.14 -9.48
C GLN A 47 2.69 -14.27 -9.12
N ALA A 48 1.48 -14.69 -9.51
CA ALA A 48 0.27 -13.94 -9.17
C ALA A 48 0.02 -13.85 -7.66
N ASP A 49 0.24 -14.95 -6.94
CA ASP A 49 0.14 -14.98 -5.47
C ASP A 49 1.18 -14.06 -4.81
N GLN A 50 2.44 -14.11 -5.28
CA GLN A 50 3.51 -13.25 -4.77
C GLN A 50 3.21 -11.76 -5.03
N ILE A 51 2.74 -11.41 -6.23
CA ILE A 51 2.34 -10.04 -6.56
C ILE A 51 1.17 -9.58 -5.68
N ALA A 52 0.17 -10.43 -5.46
CA ALA A 52 -0.98 -10.10 -4.62
C ALA A 52 -0.54 -9.76 -3.19
N LYS A 53 0.33 -10.59 -2.60
CA LYS A 53 0.90 -10.37 -1.26
C LYS A 53 1.73 -9.09 -1.22
N HIS A 54 2.60 -8.89 -2.21
CA HIS A 54 3.42 -7.68 -2.30
C HIS A 54 2.56 -6.42 -2.36
N TYR A 55 1.53 -6.38 -3.21
CA TYR A 55 0.61 -5.23 -3.24
C TYR A 55 -0.12 -5.01 -1.92
N GLN A 56 -0.54 -6.07 -1.22
CA GLN A 56 -1.15 -5.92 0.10
C GLN A 56 -0.17 -5.31 1.11
N GLU A 57 1.06 -5.80 1.16
CA GLU A 57 2.11 -5.25 2.03
C GLU A 57 2.46 -3.79 1.71
N VAL A 58 2.41 -3.41 0.43
CA VAL A 58 2.62 -2.02 0.01
C VAL A 58 1.43 -1.14 0.42
N ALA A 59 0.20 -1.59 0.21
CA ALA A 59 -1.02 -0.87 0.57
C ALA A 59 -1.11 -0.57 2.08
N ASP A 60 -0.58 -1.46 2.92
CA ASP A 60 -0.52 -1.24 4.36
C ASP A 60 0.43 -0.11 4.79
N LYS A 61 1.41 0.23 3.95
CA LYS A 61 2.47 1.20 4.28
C LYS A 61 2.27 2.57 3.66
N VAL A 62 1.69 2.64 2.46
CA VAL A 62 1.55 3.90 1.71
C VAL A 62 0.37 4.74 2.16
N ALA A 63 0.34 6.01 1.76
CA ALA A 63 -0.77 6.92 1.97
C ALA A 63 -2.09 6.34 1.42
N GLN A 64 -3.21 6.61 2.09
CA GLN A 64 -4.49 5.95 1.78
C GLN A 64 -4.93 6.10 0.30
N ASN A 65 -4.75 7.27 -0.29
CA ASN A 65 -5.09 7.55 -1.69
C ASN A 65 -4.22 6.79 -2.71
N VAL A 66 -3.04 6.31 -2.28
CA VAL A 66 -2.17 5.41 -3.04
C VAL A 66 -2.49 3.94 -2.68
N ALA A 67 -2.85 3.66 -1.43
CA ALA A 67 -3.18 2.34 -0.93
C ALA A 67 -4.43 1.76 -1.60
N ASP A 68 -5.49 2.55 -1.74
CA ASP A 68 -6.77 2.09 -2.30
C ASP A 68 -6.65 1.44 -3.69
N PRO A 69 -6.01 2.07 -4.69
CA PRO A 69 -5.80 1.42 -5.99
C PRO A 69 -4.87 0.20 -5.90
N ILE A 70 -3.83 0.22 -5.05
CA ILE A 70 -2.92 -0.92 -4.87
C ILE A 70 -3.64 -2.11 -4.25
N GLN A 71 -4.50 -1.90 -3.26
CA GLN A 71 -5.30 -2.96 -2.66
C GLN A 71 -6.23 -3.63 -3.69
N LYS A 72 -6.85 -2.84 -4.58
CA LYS A 72 -7.64 -3.41 -5.69
C LYS A 72 -6.78 -4.25 -6.64
N MET A 73 -5.56 -3.82 -6.91
CA MET A 73 -4.62 -4.63 -7.69
C MET A 73 -4.24 -5.93 -6.97
N ALA A 74 -4.06 -5.89 -5.64
CA ALA A 74 -3.84 -7.07 -4.81
C ALA A 74 -5.00 -8.08 -4.94
N ASP A 75 -6.24 -7.59 -4.85
CA ASP A 75 -7.44 -8.42 -4.94
C ASP A 75 -7.56 -9.10 -6.32
N ILE A 76 -7.27 -8.37 -7.41
CA ILE A 76 -7.26 -8.94 -8.77
C ILE A 76 -6.20 -10.04 -8.88
N MET A 77 -4.99 -9.79 -8.38
CA MET A 77 -3.90 -10.76 -8.47
C MET A 77 -4.17 -11.98 -7.59
N LYS A 78 -4.87 -11.82 -6.47
CA LYS A 78 -5.37 -12.92 -5.64
C LYS A 78 -6.39 -13.78 -6.38
N GLN A 79 -7.30 -13.18 -7.14
CA GLN A 79 -8.22 -13.93 -8.01
C GLN A 79 -7.46 -14.70 -9.10
N VAL A 80 -6.47 -14.07 -9.73
CA VAL A 80 -5.63 -14.69 -10.76
C VAL A 80 -4.87 -15.89 -10.19
N ALA A 81 -4.30 -15.76 -8.99
CA ALA A 81 -3.63 -16.86 -8.28
C ALA A 81 -4.58 -18.02 -7.93
N GLY A 82 -5.87 -17.74 -7.75
CA GLY A 82 -6.91 -18.76 -7.55
C GLY A 82 -7.23 -19.59 -8.79
N THR A 83 -6.73 -19.20 -9.97
CA THR A 83 -6.91 -19.96 -11.22
C THR A 83 -5.81 -21.03 -11.38
N SER A 84 -6.10 -22.10 -12.12
CA SER A 84 -5.14 -23.18 -12.37
C SER A 84 -3.92 -22.77 -13.19
N LEU A 85 -4.05 -21.73 -14.03
CA LEU A 85 -2.98 -21.27 -14.91
C LEU A 85 -2.35 -19.94 -14.47
N GLY A 86 -2.97 -19.16 -13.59
CA GLY A 86 -2.46 -17.84 -13.22
C GLY A 86 -2.55 -16.80 -14.36
N ASN A 87 -3.40 -17.04 -15.35
CA ASN A 87 -3.59 -16.13 -16.48
C ASN A 87 -4.59 -15.02 -16.13
N LYS A 88 -4.25 -13.79 -16.53
CA LYS A 88 -5.15 -12.64 -16.42
C LYS A 88 -6.14 -12.64 -17.58
N SER A 89 -7.41 -12.37 -17.30
CA SER A 89 -8.39 -12.02 -18.33
C SER A 89 -8.09 -10.63 -18.92
N SER A 90 -8.70 -10.32 -20.06
CA SER A 90 -8.65 -8.97 -20.66
C SER A 90 -9.22 -7.91 -19.71
N GLU A 91 -10.31 -8.23 -19.01
CA GLU A 91 -10.94 -7.36 -18.03
C GLU A 91 -10.03 -7.09 -16.83
N GLN A 92 -9.41 -8.13 -16.27
CA GLN A 92 -8.46 -7.99 -15.17
C GLN A 92 -7.23 -7.17 -15.58
N THR A 93 -6.73 -7.38 -16.80
CA THR A 93 -5.63 -6.60 -17.36
C THR A 93 -6.00 -5.12 -17.48
N ALA A 94 -7.21 -4.82 -17.97
CA ALA A 94 -7.69 -3.45 -18.08
C ALA A 94 -7.90 -2.79 -16.70
N GLU A 95 -8.40 -3.52 -15.70
CA GLU A 95 -8.57 -2.97 -14.35
C GLU A 95 -7.24 -2.69 -13.65
N LEU A 96 -6.23 -3.56 -13.80
CA LEU A 96 -4.88 -3.31 -13.32
C LEU A 96 -4.29 -2.04 -13.94
N ALA A 97 -4.45 -1.85 -15.26
CA ALA A 97 -4.02 -0.63 -15.93
C ALA A 97 -4.74 0.62 -15.40
N ARG A 98 -6.06 0.54 -15.18
CA ARG A 98 -6.83 1.65 -14.58
C ARG A 98 -6.33 2.02 -13.19
N GLN A 99 -6.00 1.04 -12.34
CA GLN A 99 -5.49 1.32 -11.00
C GLN A 99 -4.07 1.91 -11.05
N ASN A 100 -3.19 1.41 -11.92
CA ASN A 100 -1.88 2.00 -12.15
C ASN A 100 -1.98 3.47 -12.60
N ASN A 101 -2.92 3.80 -13.49
CA ASN A 101 -3.13 5.18 -13.91
C ASN A 101 -3.58 6.06 -12.74
N ARG A 102 -4.46 5.57 -11.85
CA ARG A 102 -4.87 6.31 -10.64
C ARG A 102 -3.70 6.56 -9.69
N ILE A 103 -2.81 5.58 -9.50
CA ILE A 103 -1.56 5.78 -8.74
C ILE A 103 -0.72 6.87 -9.42
N GLY A 104 -0.58 6.79 -10.75
CA GLY A 104 0.12 7.77 -11.56
C GLY A 104 -0.51 9.17 -11.55
N GLU A 105 -1.79 9.34 -11.22
CA GLU A 105 -2.43 10.64 -11.02
C GLU A 105 -2.06 11.28 -9.68
N VAL A 106 -1.84 10.47 -8.65
CA VAL A 106 -1.43 10.90 -7.31
C VAL A 106 0.08 11.18 -7.25
N CYS A 107 0.88 10.37 -7.94
CA CYS A 107 2.35 10.41 -7.90
C CYS A 107 2.99 11.21 -9.05
N LYS A 108 2.31 12.21 -9.58
CA LYS A 108 2.83 13.11 -10.63
C LYS A 108 3.87 14.08 -10.11
#